data_AF-A0A0P1BIA8-F1
#
_entry.id   AF-A0A0P1BIA8-F1
#
_cell.length_a   1.000
_cell.length_b   1.000
_cell.length_c   1.000
_cell.angle_alpha   90.00
_cell.angle_beta   90.00
_cell.angle_gamma   90.00
#
_symmetry.space_group_name_H-M   'P 1'
#
loop_
_entity.id
_entity.type
_entity.pdbx_description
1 polymer ?
#
loop_
_entity_poly.entity_id
_entity_poly.type
_entity_poly.pdbx_seq_one_letter_code
_entity_poly.pdbx_strand_id
1 'polypeptide(L)'
;MKGALSGISVNPSAVAITLLTLSVALWLPNSLVLPFRPTGPIFSRPPDVLPALLAPVVPPEGFFASLARILQIAVLAISIAPRNPVLLTMGGIWTVWCLTAAMRCLLGFLLGRAVGWAAPSFFNHLAVYETSTGIGPVLVAIDAATVLLQRLPSDVSPIPSASSVPPASSRPSIAIHTLIGVISCILDGAPWTYASGAAVGFFVAIAYVVAESVTGGPIYRPSGEGPVPLHLLEDEEEEGNSSTAANGSGRRGNLYGAGGHYGSDSVPPSRVALVQAAFWRGAAHVLVSLLLVIVATKTSGWLPNLSQLGSPPPSARPLLDIVLLTSPRPRDEKGIAPMLINTTDSFFGAISPAASPLIAPRVSVFTHFSSKEHPAFDVAKAHFDAHPRPELGERASKVVFYRDSDSHADVRLGHHLHLAELLRWSWEREGSSEWVLVAEDDFPVCGDWGWRGIEGVIAELELQRRPWVDLRASGAAEGVSHAGPPLAGWVGAGGSGLILHRSLMPIAERLLRLYATSDGRRPLAPLPADLVVQQCMSGEISLCGKDRGMIISSRMLMGHVGSGNSALGHNTPGSRWRCRWRHPSHGLPYVKMVLDV
;
A
#
# COMPACT_ATOMS: atom_id res chain seq x y z
N MET A 1 8.83 -24.33 39.43
CA MET A 1 9.39 -23.53 38.31
C MET A 1 10.62 -24.16 37.66
N LYS A 2 11.67 -24.60 38.37
CA LYS A 2 12.88 -25.24 37.76
C LYS A 2 12.59 -26.46 36.86
N GLY A 3 11.57 -27.27 37.17
CA GLY A 3 11.17 -28.41 36.33
C GLY A 3 10.30 -28.06 35.11
N ALA A 4 9.75 -26.84 35.02
CA ALA A 4 8.92 -26.43 33.88
C ALA A 4 9.77 -25.85 32.72
N LEU A 5 11.01 -25.43 33.00
CA LEU A 5 11.92 -24.84 32.02
C LEU A 5 12.92 -25.85 31.44
N SER A 6 13.13 -27.00 32.09
CA SER A 6 14.11 -28.02 31.67
C SER A 6 13.73 -28.79 30.40
N GLY A 7 12.60 -28.48 29.76
CA GLY A 7 12.12 -29.13 28.52
C GLY A 7 11.95 -28.19 27.33
N ILE A 8 12.28 -26.90 27.45
CA ILE A 8 12.11 -25.96 26.33
C ILE A 8 13.34 -26.05 25.42
N SER A 9 13.25 -26.84 24.36
CA SER A 9 14.25 -26.80 23.29
C SER A 9 14.07 -25.52 22.47
N VAL A 10 15.00 -24.59 22.57
CA VAL A 10 14.99 -23.37 21.74
C VAL A 10 15.22 -23.75 20.28
N ASN A 11 14.35 -23.28 19.40
CA ASN A 11 14.50 -23.49 17.96
C ASN A 11 15.79 -22.81 17.46
N PRO A 12 16.75 -23.53 16.83
CA PRO A 12 18.02 -22.95 16.37
C PRO A 12 17.82 -21.84 15.32
N SER A 13 16.72 -21.88 14.57
CA SER A 13 16.36 -20.80 13.65
C SER A 13 16.04 -19.49 14.36
N ALA A 14 15.45 -19.52 15.55
CA ALA A 14 15.21 -18.31 16.33
C ALA A 14 16.52 -17.62 16.71
N VAL A 15 17.51 -18.41 17.13
CA VAL A 15 18.86 -17.92 17.45
C VAL A 15 19.53 -17.35 16.20
N ALA A 16 19.48 -18.07 15.07
CA ALA A 16 20.08 -17.63 13.81
C ALA A 16 19.48 -16.32 13.30
N ILE A 17 18.14 -16.18 13.29
CA ILE A 17 17.47 -14.92 12.88
C ILE A 17 17.84 -13.78 13.82
N THR A 18 17.89 -14.02 15.11
CA THR A 18 18.27 -12.99 16.10
C THR A 18 19.69 -12.49 15.84
N LEU A 19 20.65 -13.42 15.68
CA LEU A 19 22.04 -13.09 15.37
C LEU A 19 22.18 -12.37 14.03
N LEU A 20 21.44 -12.79 13.00
CA LEU A 20 21.48 -12.16 11.68
C LEU A 20 20.87 -10.75 11.71
N THR A 21 19.77 -10.55 12.44
CA THR A 21 19.14 -9.22 12.64
C THR A 21 20.08 -8.28 13.38
N LEU A 22 20.73 -8.75 14.46
CA LEU A 22 21.73 -7.98 15.19
C LEU A 22 22.94 -7.66 14.30
N SER A 23 23.38 -8.60 13.47
CA SER A 23 24.49 -8.38 12.54
C SER A 23 24.13 -7.31 11.50
N VAL A 24 22.94 -7.39 10.88
CA VAL A 24 22.46 -6.36 9.94
C VAL A 24 22.40 -5.00 10.63
N ALA A 25 21.87 -4.92 11.85
CA ALA A 25 21.77 -3.67 12.60
C ALA A 25 23.13 -3.05 12.99
N LEU A 26 24.14 -3.88 13.24
CA LEU A 26 25.48 -3.41 13.63
C LEU A 26 26.36 -3.05 12.43
N TRP A 27 26.22 -3.75 11.31
CA TRP A 27 27.13 -3.65 10.17
C TRP A 27 26.60 -2.77 9.04
N LEU A 28 25.29 -2.66 8.85
CA LEU A 28 24.72 -1.81 7.82
C LEU A 28 24.38 -0.44 8.40
N PRO A 29 24.88 0.66 7.82
CA PRO A 29 24.45 1.99 8.22
C PRO A 29 22.94 2.12 8.03
N ASN A 30 22.26 2.77 8.97
CA ASN A 30 20.80 2.95 8.94
C ASN A 30 20.27 3.49 7.61
N SER A 31 21.09 4.25 6.87
CA SER A 31 20.76 4.78 5.54
C SER A 31 20.65 3.71 4.43
N LEU A 32 21.26 2.53 4.61
CA LEU A 32 21.21 1.42 3.64
C LEU A 32 20.17 0.35 4.02
N VAL A 33 19.62 0.44 5.23
CA VAL A 33 18.61 -0.48 5.72
C VAL A 33 17.26 -0.03 5.17
N LEU A 34 16.92 -0.51 3.98
CA LEU A 34 15.64 -0.19 3.35
C LEU A 34 14.59 -1.27 3.69
N PRO A 35 13.45 -0.89 4.29
CA PRO A 35 12.34 -1.82 4.49
C PRO A 35 11.79 -2.30 3.13
N PHE A 36 11.28 -3.54 3.08
CA PHE A 36 10.67 -4.04 1.86
C PHE A 36 9.41 -3.25 1.52
N ARG A 37 9.34 -2.79 0.27
CA ARG A 37 8.16 -2.20 -0.35
C ARG A 37 7.95 -2.86 -1.72
N PRO A 38 6.70 -3.19 -2.10
CA PRO A 38 6.39 -3.67 -3.44
C PRO A 38 6.87 -2.75 -4.56
N THR A 39 6.99 -1.44 -4.29
CA THR A 39 7.37 -0.48 -5.31
C THR A 39 8.73 -0.74 -5.95
N GLY A 40 9.71 -1.21 -5.17
CA GLY A 40 11.05 -1.50 -5.68
C GLY A 40 10.99 -2.55 -6.79
N PRO A 41 10.59 -3.79 -6.49
CA PRO A 41 10.51 -4.85 -7.50
C PRO A 41 9.56 -4.55 -8.67
N ILE A 42 8.46 -3.82 -8.45
CA ILE A 42 7.43 -3.58 -9.49
C ILE A 42 7.83 -2.46 -10.45
N PHE A 43 8.42 -1.37 -9.94
CA PHE A 43 8.53 -0.12 -10.70
C PHE A 43 9.96 0.42 -10.88
N SER A 44 10.94 -0.04 -10.10
CA SER A 44 12.32 0.42 -10.32
C SER A 44 12.92 -0.24 -11.56
N ARG A 45 13.88 0.46 -12.18
CA ARG A 45 14.61 -0.02 -13.34
C ARG A 45 16.12 0.19 -13.10
N PRO A 46 16.90 -0.88 -12.84
CA PRO A 46 16.47 -2.29 -12.72
C PRO A 46 15.58 -2.55 -11.48
N PRO A 47 14.84 -3.68 -11.43
CA PRO A 47 14.05 -4.06 -10.26
C PRO A 47 14.91 -4.19 -8.99
N ASP A 48 14.54 -3.49 -7.94
CA ASP A 48 15.24 -3.49 -6.66
C ASP A 48 14.66 -4.56 -5.75
N VAL A 49 15.27 -5.74 -5.78
CA VAL A 49 14.86 -6.91 -5.01
C VAL A 49 15.60 -7.05 -3.68
N LEU A 50 16.65 -6.25 -3.45
CA LEU A 50 17.50 -6.39 -2.27
C LEU A 50 16.73 -6.10 -0.96
N PRO A 51 15.91 -5.03 -0.84
CA PRO A 51 15.06 -4.82 0.33
C PRO A 51 14.11 -5.99 0.58
N ALA A 52 13.59 -6.61 -0.49
CA ALA A 52 12.74 -7.79 -0.37
C ALA A 52 13.51 -8.97 0.23
N LEU A 53 14.75 -9.24 -0.17
CA LEU A 53 15.53 -10.36 0.35
C LEU A 53 16.00 -10.18 1.80
N LEU A 54 16.26 -8.94 2.21
CA LEU A 54 16.80 -8.60 3.53
C LEU A 54 15.72 -8.32 4.58
N ALA A 55 14.50 -7.97 4.18
CA ALA A 55 13.43 -7.57 5.10
C ALA A 55 13.22 -8.45 6.34
N PRO A 56 13.33 -9.80 6.30
CA PRO A 56 13.19 -10.65 7.49
C PRO A 56 14.15 -10.31 8.64
N VAL A 57 15.29 -9.70 8.32
CA VAL A 57 16.38 -9.39 9.26
C VAL A 57 16.70 -7.90 9.33
N VAL A 58 15.89 -7.08 8.65
CA VAL A 58 15.98 -5.62 8.78
C VAL A 58 15.56 -5.22 10.21
N PRO A 59 16.37 -4.42 10.93
CA PRO A 59 16.00 -3.93 12.24
C PRO A 59 14.69 -3.14 12.20
N PRO A 60 13.89 -3.21 13.26
CA PRO A 60 12.62 -2.51 13.35
C PRO A 60 12.83 -0.99 13.51
N GLU A 61 12.02 -0.20 12.80
CA GLU A 61 11.99 1.25 12.98
C GLU A 61 10.95 1.62 14.04
N GLY A 62 11.42 2.10 15.19
CA GLY A 62 10.56 2.58 16.28
C GLY A 62 10.17 1.53 17.32
N PHE A 63 9.51 2.00 18.37
CA PHE A 63 9.22 1.20 19.56
C PHE A 63 8.26 0.04 19.29
N PHE A 64 7.13 0.30 18.61
CA PHE A 64 6.12 -0.74 18.36
C PHE A 64 6.63 -1.84 17.44
N ALA A 65 7.36 -1.51 16.37
CA ALA A 65 8.01 -2.50 15.51
C ALA A 65 9.05 -3.31 16.30
N SER A 66 9.78 -2.69 17.24
CA SER A 66 10.73 -3.40 18.10
C SER A 66 10.04 -4.42 19.00
N LEU A 67 8.92 -4.01 19.61
CA LEU A 67 8.08 -4.92 20.39
C LEU A 67 7.53 -6.08 19.54
N ALA A 68 7.13 -5.80 18.29
CA ALA A 68 6.70 -6.83 17.35
C ALA A 68 7.81 -7.85 17.06
N ARG A 69 9.07 -7.41 16.87
CA ARG A 69 10.21 -8.31 16.64
C ARG A 69 10.49 -9.20 17.85
N ILE A 70 10.46 -8.64 19.05
CA ILE A 70 10.64 -9.42 20.28
C ILE A 70 9.56 -10.50 20.39
N LEU A 71 8.30 -10.12 20.13
CA LEU A 71 7.17 -11.05 20.15
C LEU A 71 7.32 -12.14 19.09
N GLN A 72 7.74 -11.80 17.86
CA GLN A 72 7.98 -12.74 16.77
C GLN A 72 9.10 -13.74 17.09
N ILE A 73 10.22 -13.27 17.65
CA ILE A 73 11.34 -14.13 18.06
C ILE A 73 10.91 -15.03 19.23
N ALA A 74 10.18 -14.48 20.20
CA ALA A 74 9.65 -15.26 21.32
C ALA A 74 8.69 -16.36 20.83
N VAL A 75 7.79 -16.04 19.89
CA VAL A 75 6.95 -17.05 19.24
C VAL A 75 7.81 -18.07 18.53
N LEU A 76 8.78 -17.69 17.70
CA LEU A 76 9.61 -18.66 16.98
C LEU A 76 10.43 -19.57 17.93
N ALA A 77 10.87 -19.02 19.07
CA ALA A 77 11.65 -19.74 20.08
C ALA A 77 10.79 -20.66 20.97
N ILE A 78 9.60 -20.21 21.34
CA ILE A 78 8.67 -20.92 22.25
C ILE A 78 7.74 -21.85 21.48
N SER A 79 7.47 -21.56 20.20
CA SER A 79 6.55 -22.33 19.36
C SER A 79 6.87 -23.81 19.51
N ILE A 80 5.97 -24.48 20.20
CA ILE A 80 6.00 -25.90 20.48
C ILE A 80 5.86 -26.57 19.12
N ALA A 81 7.01 -26.92 18.54
CA ALA A 81 7.23 -27.67 17.31
C ALA A 81 5.97 -27.95 16.48
N PRO A 82 5.73 -27.29 15.32
CA PRO A 82 4.95 -27.94 14.30
C PRO A 82 5.70 -29.23 13.94
N ARG A 83 4.94 -30.30 13.74
CA ARG A 83 5.39 -31.62 13.29
C ARG A 83 6.15 -31.61 11.94
N ASN A 84 6.51 -30.44 11.41
CA ASN A 84 7.17 -30.22 10.14
C ASN A 84 8.41 -29.32 10.32
N PRO A 85 9.54 -29.87 10.80
CA PRO A 85 10.77 -29.11 11.10
C PRO A 85 11.34 -28.39 9.87
N VAL A 86 10.99 -28.85 8.66
CA VAL A 86 11.47 -28.29 7.39
C VAL A 86 11.06 -26.83 7.21
N LEU A 87 9.80 -26.47 7.49
CA LEU A 87 9.31 -25.09 7.34
C LEU A 87 9.96 -24.11 8.33
N LEU A 88 10.47 -24.62 9.44
CA LEU A 88 11.15 -23.83 10.46
C LEU A 88 12.65 -23.72 10.25
N THR A 89 13.23 -24.42 9.27
CA THR A 89 14.64 -24.20 8.91
C THR A 89 14.85 -22.79 8.35
N MET A 90 16.07 -22.26 8.40
CA MET A 90 16.40 -20.98 7.76
C MET A 90 15.99 -20.94 6.29
N GLY A 91 16.26 -22.01 5.54
CA GLY A 91 15.85 -22.14 4.14
C GLY A 91 14.33 -22.11 3.97
N GLY A 92 13.58 -22.79 4.85
CA GLY A 92 12.12 -22.78 4.85
C GLY A 92 11.56 -21.38 5.12
N ILE A 93 12.06 -20.68 6.14
CA ILE A 93 11.63 -19.33 6.50
C ILE A 93 11.86 -18.35 5.35
N TRP A 94 13.04 -18.36 4.72
CA TRP A 94 13.31 -17.49 3.57
C TRP A 94 12.48 -17.86 2.35
N THR A 95 12.23 -19.15 2.12
CA THR A 95 11.37 -19.58 1.00
C THR A 95 9.95 -19.06 1.18
N VAL A 96 9.36 -19.23 2.37
CA VAL A 96 8.01 -18.73 2.67
C VAL A 96 7.96 -17.20 2.62
N TRP A 97 9.01 -16.52 3.09
CA TRP A 97 9.13 -15.08 2.95
C TRP A 97 9.17 -14.63 1.48
N CYS A 98 10.02 -15.23 0.64
CA CYS A 98 10.10 -14.89 -0.77
C CYS A 98 8.77 -15.10 -1.50
N LEU A 99 8.05 -16.18 -1.18
CA LEU A 99 6.68 -16.40 -1.67
C LEU A 99 5.71 -15.32 -1.18
N THR A 100 5.84 -14.91 0.08
CA THR A 100 5.02 -13.83 0.67
C THR A 100 5.29 -12.50 -0.02
N ALA A 101 6.56 -12.14 -0.22
CA ALA A 101 6.98 -10.94 -0.94
C ALA A 101 6.52 -10.97 -2.41
N ALA A 102 6.59 -12.11 -3.09
CA ALA A 102 6.11 -12.27 -4.46
C ALA A 102 4.58 -12.10 -4.55
N MET A 103 3.82 -12.76 -3.65
CA MET A 103 2.37 -12.58 -3.55
C MET A 103 2.01 -11.12 -3.24
N ARG A 104 2.78 -10.49 -2.37
CA ARG A 104 2.64 -9.08 -1.99
C ARG A 104 2.88 -8.14 -3.17
N CYS A 105 3.89 -8.41 -4.00
CA CYS A 105 4.16 -7.69 -5.25
C CYS A 105 3.05 -7.91 -6.29
N LEU A 106 2.53 -9.14 -6.42
CA LEU A 106 1.41 -9.45 -7.32
C LEU A 106 0.16 -8.65 -6.92
N LEU A 107 -0.21 -8.66 -5.64
CA LEU A 107 -1.35 -7.89 -5.15
C LEU A 107 -1.14 -6.37 -5.34
N GLY A 108 0.07 -5.86 -5.10
CA GLY A 108 0.38 -4.45 -5.37
C GLY A 108 0.31 -4.09 -6.84
N PHE A 109 0.75 -4.99 -7.73
CA PHE A 109 0.61 -4.79 -9.17
C PHE A 109 -0.87 -4.80 -9.60
N LEU A 110 -1.67 -5.76 -9.10
CA LEU A 110 -3.09 -5.88 -9.42
C LEU A 110 -3.90 -4.68 -8.91
N LEU A 111 -3.78 -4.37 -7.62
CA LEU A 111 -4.52 -3.29 -6.96
C LEU A 111 -3.97 -1.90 -7.28
N GLY A 112 -2.72 -1.79 -7.73
CA GLY A 112 -2.11 -0.54 -8.17
C GLY A 112 -2.27 -0.31 -9.68
N ARG A 113 -1.55 -1.08 -10.48
CA ARG A 113 -1.33 -0.80 -11.91
C ARG A 113 -2.36 -1.48 -12.83
N ALA A 114 -2.68 -2.76 -12.61
CA ALA A 114 -3.48 -3.52 -13.56
C ALA A 114 -4.98 -3.18 -13.48
N VAL A 115 -5.57 -3.32 -12.29
CA VAL A 115 -7.01 -3.11 -12.07
C VAL A 115 -7.28 -1.73 -11.48
N GLY A 116 -6.44 -1.27 -10.54
CA GLY A 116 -6.62 0.01 -9.85
C GLY A 116 -6.67 1.23 -10.79
N TRP A 117 -6.07 1.14 -11.97
CA TRP A 117 -6.15 2.17 -13.00
C TRP A 117 -7.50 2.23 -13.72
N ALA A 118 -8.09 1.06 -14.01
CA ALA A 118 -9.34 0.96 -14.76
C ALA A 118 -10.57 1.09 -13.84
N ALA A 119 -10.44 0.67 -12.58
CA ALA A 119 -11.51 0.66 -11.60
C ALA A 119 -11.00 1.25 -10.26
N PRO A 120 -11.15 2.57 -10.07
CA PRO A 120 -10.63 3.28 -8.88
C PRO A 120 -11.12 2.75 -7.54
N SER A 121 -12.27 2.06 -7.51
CA SER A 121 -12.80 1.41 -6.30
C SER A 121 -11.92 0.27 -5.79
N PHE A 122 -11.18 -0.40 -6.68
CA PHE A 122 -10.23 -1.46 -6.31
C PHE A 122 -8.83 -0.93 -6.03
N PHE A 123 -8.58 0.37 -6.25
CA PHE A 123 -7.27 0.95 -6.01
C PHE A 123 -6.98 1.08 -4.51
N ASN A 124 -5.90 0.42 -4.08
CA ASN A 124 -5.39 0.51 -2.71
C ASN A 124 -3.89 0.84 -2.73
N HIS A 125 -3.55 2.06 -2.33
CA HIS A 125 -2.15 2.52 -2.31
C HIS A 125 -1.32 1.81 -1.22
N LEU A 126 -1.92 1.37 -0.10
CA LEU A 126 -1.19 0.63 0.95
C LEU A 126 -0.73 -0.71 0.40
N ALA A 127 -1.51 -1.34 -0.46
CA ALA A 127 -1.08 -2.52 -1.21
C ALA A 127 0.12 -2.25 -2.14
N VAL A 128 0.66 -1.03 -2.23
CA VAL A 128 1.88 -0.76 -3.02
C VAL A 128 2.99 -0.16 -2.17
N TYR A 129 2.63 0.73 -1.23
CA TYR A 129 3.59 1.52 -0.46
C TYR A 129 3.80 1.07 0.98
N GLU A 130 2.96 0.18 1.51
CA GLU A 130 3.18 -0.38 2.85
C GLU A 130 4.58 -1.02 2.94
N THR A 131 5.28 -0.63 3.99
CA THR A 131 6.59 -1.17 4.36
C THR A 131 6.42 -2.43 5.19
N SER A 132 7.29 -3.41 4.97
CA SER A 132 7.35 -4.58 5.85
C SER A 132 8.79 -4.96 6.16
N THR A 133 9.01 -5.39 7.40
CA THR A 133 10.25 -6.01 7.87
C THR A 133 9.91 -7.16 8.81
N GLY A 134 10.91 -7.94 9.23
CA GLY A 134 10.76 -9.07 10.15
C GLY A 134 10.09 -10.31 9.58
N ILE A 135 9.88 -11.28 10.48
CA ILE A 135 9.39 -12.62 10.16
C ILE A 135 7.89 -12.81 10.47
N GLY A 136 7.21 -11.80 11.01
CA GLY A 136 5.81 -11.91 11.39
C GLY A 136 4.88 -12.46 10.30
N PRO A 137 4.95 -11.96 9.05
CA PRO A 137 4.20 -12.52 7.93
C PRO A 137 4.51 -14.00 7.65
N VAL A 138 5.76 -14.42 7.85
CA VAL A 138 6.19 -15.83 7.70
C VAL A 138 5.58 -16.69 8.79
N LEU A 139 5.58 -16.21 10.04
CA LEU A 139 4.97 -16.93 11.15
C LEU A 139 3.47 -17.13 10.92
N VAL A 140 2.77 -16.12 10.40
CA VAL A 140 1.36 -16.23 10.02
C VAL A 140 1.15 -17.20 8.85
N ALA A 141 2.04 -17.23 7.86
CA ALA A 141 1.99 -18.21 6.78
C ALA A 141 2.14 -19.65 7.30
N ILE A 142 3.11 -19.87 8.20
CA ILE A 142 3.35 -21.18 8.82
C ILE A 142 2.17 -21.59 9.70
N ASP A 143 1.60 -20.67 10.48
CA ASP A 143 0.43 -20.93 11.33
C ASP A 143 -0.78 -21.31 10.47
N ALA A 144 -1.09 -20.51 9.43
CA ALA A 144 -2.18 -20.80 8.49
C ALA A 144 -2.01 -22.17 7.82
N ALA A 145 -0.79 -22.50 7.38
CA ALA A 145 -0.52 -23.82 6.80
C ALA A 145 -0.72 -24.94 7.82
N THR A 146 -0.20 -24.76 9.03
CA THR A 146 -0.28 -25.75 10.12
C THR A 146 -1.71 -26.01 10.54
N VAL A 147 -2.54 -24.97 10.71
CA VAL A 147 -3.95 -25.10 11.09
C VAL A 147 -4.75 -25.89 10.05
N LEU A 148 -4.45 -25.69 8.77
CA LEU A 148 -5.12 -26.40 7.69
C LEU A 148 -4.72 -27.88 7.63
N LEU A 149 -3.44 -28.18 7.85
CA LEU A 149 -2.93 -29.55 7.84
C LEU A 149 -3.33 -30.33 9.10
N GLN A 150 -3.38 -29.69 10.27
CA GLN A 150 -3.73 -30.36 11.54
C GLN A 150 -5.21 -30.75 11.67
N ARG A 151 -6.11 -30.13 10.89
CA ARG A 151 -7.55 -30.40 10.97
C ARG A 151 -8.03 -31.42 9.94
N LEU A 152 -7.13 -31.99 9.14
CA LEU A 152 -7.50 -33.06 8.24
C LEU A 152 -7.95 -34.27 9.09
N PRO A 153 -9.18 -34.77 8.91
CA PRO A 153 -9.68 -35.90 9.68
C PRO A 153 -8.97 -37.17 9.19
N SER A 154 -7.76 -37.41 9.68
CA SER A 154 -7.08 -38.69 9.54
C SER A 154 -7.50 -39.69 10.63
N ASP A 155 -8.11 -39.23 11.72
CA ASP A 155 -8.66 -40.10 12.76
C ASP A 155 -10.19 -40.16 12.65
N VAL A 156 -10.68 -41.16 11.92
CA VAL A 156 -12.10 -41.59 11.96
C VAL A 156 -12.33 -42.59 13.10
N SER A 157 -11.34 -42.89 13.95
CA SER A 157 -11.53 -43.75 15.12
C SER A 157 -12.57 -43.13 16.08
N PRO A 158 -13.80 -43.68 16.20
CA PRO A 158 -14.88 -43.07 16.97
C PRO A 158 -14.74 -43.26 18.48
N ILE A 159 -13.63 -43.85 18.95
CA ILE A 159 -13.47 -44.26 20.33
C ILE A 159 -12.28 -43.50 20.93
N PRO A 160 -12.50 -42.43 21.70
CA PRO A 160 -11.45 -41.84 22.51
C PRO A 160 -11.06 -42.86 23.59
N SER A 161 -9.98 -43.60 23.37
CA SER A 161 -9.33 -44.39 24.41
C SER A 161 -8.97 -43.45 25.56
N ALA A 162 -9.58 -43.64 26.72
CA ALA A 162 -9.48 -42.76 27.90
C ALA A 162 -8.06 -42.55 28.46
N SER A 163 -7.04 -43.18 27.87
CA SER A 163 -5.62 -43.07 28.23
C SER A 163 -4.76 -42.28 27.24
N SER A 164 -5.27 -41.88 26.06
CA SER A 164 -4.50 -41.04 25.15
C SER A 164 -4.58 -39.59 25.62
N VAL A 165 -3.46 -39.11 26.18
CA VAL A 165 -3.12 -37.70 26.42
C VAL A 165 -3.85 -36.82 25.39
N PRO A 166 -4.62 -35.80 25.83
CA PRO A 166 -5.36 -34.94 24.91
C PRO A 166 -4.38 -34.47 23.83
N PRO A 167 -4.67 -34.70 22.53
CA PRO A 167 -3.76 -34.35 21.47
C PRO A 167 -3.39 -32.88 21.64
N ALA A 168 -2.09 -32.61 21.75
CA ALA A 168 -1.53 -31.32 22.11
C ALA A 168 -1.94 -30.15 21.17
N SER A 169 -2.75 -30.39 20.14
CA SER A 169 -3.48 -29.36 19.39
C SER A 169 -4.74 -28.91 20.13
N SER A 170 -4.58 -28.50 21.39
CA SER A 170 -5.65 -27.82 22.09
C SER A 170 -6.03 -26.56 21.30
N ARG A 171 -7.33 -26.36 21.01
CA ARG A 171 -7.88 -25.14 20.38
C ARG A 171 -7.28 -23.83 20.91
N PRO A 172 -6.90 -23.71 22.20
CA PRO A 172 -6.16 -22.55 22.73
C PRO A 172 -4.88 -22.20 21.99
N SER A 173 -4.05 -23.18 21.58
CA SER A 173 -2.75 -22.91 20.95
C SER A 173 -2.91 -22.17 19.62
N ILE A 174 -3.87 -22.60 18.80
CA ILE A 174 -4.18 -21.97 17.51
C ILE A 174 -4.70 -20.54 17.75
N ALA A 175 -5.61 -20.37 18.72
CA ALA A 175 -6.16 -19.06 19.06
C ALA A 175 -5.06 -18.09 19.53
N ILE A 176 -4.10 -18.56 20.33
CA ILE A 176 -2.96 -17.76 20.79
C ILE A 176 -2.06 -17.36 19.62
N HIS A 177 -1.71 -18.29 18.73
CA HIS A 177 -0.86 -17.97 17.56
C HIS A 177 -1.54 -16.97 16.62
N THR A 178 -2.82 -17.19 16.32
CA THR A 178 -3.60 -16.24 15.52
C THR A 178 -3.65 -14.88 16.19
N LEU A 179 -3.90 -14.81 17.51
CA LEU A 179 -3.91 -13.56 18.27
C LEU A 179 -2.56 -12.84 18.20
N ILE A 180 -1.44 -13.56 18.36
CA ILE A 180 -0.11 -12.98 18.26
C ILE A 180 0.18 -12.49 16.84
N GLY A 181 -0.26 -13.22 15.81
CA GLY A 181 -0.18 -12.79 14.42
C GLY A 181 -0.93 -11.47 14.19
N VAL A 182 -2.13 -11.32 14.76
CA VAL A 182 -2.92 -10.09 14.70
C VAL A 182 -2.26 -8.94 15.43
N ILE A 183 -1.77 -9.18 16.65
CA ILE A 183 -1.04 -8.16 17.43
C ILE A 183 0.21 -7.71 16.67
N SER A 184 0.98 -8.66 16.12
CA SER A 184 2.18 -8.35 15.35
C SER A 184 1.86 -7.55 14.08
N CYS A 185 0.77 -7.89 13.39
CA CYS A 185 0.25 -7.14 12.24
C CYS A 185 -0.07 -5.69 12.59
N ILE A 186 -0.75 -5.46 13.72
CA ILE A 186 -1.09 -4.12 14.21
C ILE A 186 0.18 -3.35 14.59
N LEU A 187 1.10 -3.98 15.31
CA LEU A 187 2.34 -3.35 15.77
C LEU A 187 3.31 -3.02 14.62
N ASP A 188 3.38 -3.87 13.59
CA ASP A 188 4.19 -3.62 12.39
C ASP A 188 3.51 -2.62 11.43
N GLY A 189 2.20 -2.40 11.56
CA GLY A 189 1.44 -1.56 10.63
C GLY A 189 1.46 -2.09 9.18
N ALA A 190 1.62 -3.41 9.01
CA ALA A 190 1.85 -4.04 7.69
C ALA A 190 0.76 -5.04 7.26
N PRO A 191 -0.54 -4.66 7.31
CA PRO A 191 -1.62 -5.62 7.15
C PRO A 191 -1.62 -6.34 5.80
N TRP A 192 -1.30 -5.68 4.68
CA TRP A 192 -1.26 -6.36 3.38
C TRP A 192 -0.18 -7.44 3.30
N THR A 193 0.95 -7.24 3.98
CA THR A 193 2.03 -8.22 4.04
C THR A 193 1.66 -9.42 4.89
N TYR A 194 1.01 -9.20 6.03
CA TYR A 194 0.46 -10.30 6.84
C TYR A 194 -0.65 -11.06 6.12
N ALA A 195 -1.52 -10.37 5.37
CA ALA A 195 -2.54 -11.00 4.53
C ALA A 195 -1.91 -11.87 3.43
N SER A 196 -0.85 -11.37 2.81
CA SER A 196 -0.08 -12.11 1.80
C SER A 196 0.56 -13.36 2.41
N GLY A 197 1.09 -13.27 3.64
CA GLY A 197 1.61 -14.42 4.38
C GLY A 197 0.53 -15.47 4.63
N ALA A 198 -0.63 -15.07 5.14
CA ALA A 198 -1.77 -15.97 5.34
C ALA A 198 -2.21 -16.66 4.04
N ALA A 199 -2.26 -15.92 2.92
CA ALA A 199 -2.60 -16.47 1.61
C ALA A 199 -1.54 -17.48 1.13
N VAL A 200 -0.25 -17.20 1.31
CA VAL A 200 0.83 -18.15 0.99
C VAL A 200 0.71 -19.41 1.85
N GLY A 201 0.46 -19.28 3.15
CA GLY A 201 0.21 -20.41 4.03
C GLY A 201 -0.95 -21.30 3.57
N PHE A 202 -2.04 -20.68 3.12
CA PHE A 202 -3.16 -21.37 2.50
C PHE A 202 -2.75 -22.16 1.25
N PHE A 203 -2.07 -21.52 0.28
CA PHE A 203 -1.64 -22.19 -0.95
C PHE A 203 -0.64 -23.32 -0.69
N VAL A 204 0.29 -23.13 0.26
CA VAL A 204 1.25 -24.18 0.67
C VAL A 204 0.52 -25.39 1.25
N ALA A 205 -0.48 -25.19 2.12
CA ALA A 205 -1.27 -26.29 2.66
C ALA A 205 -2.06 -27.03 1.57
N ILE A 206 -2.70 -26.31 0.64
CA ILE A 206 -3.43 -26.93 -0.47
C ILE A 206 -2.47 -27.72 -1.38
N ALA A 207 -1.32 -27.14 -1.73
CA ALA A 207 -0.32 -27.82 -2.55
C ALA A 207 0.20 -29.10 -1.87
N TYR A 208 0.43 -29.06 -0.55
CA TYR A 208 0.82 -30.23 0.22
C TYR A 208 -0.26 -31.33 0.19
N VAL A 209 -1.52 -30.97 0.45
CA VAL A 209 -2.64 -31.92 0.42
C VAL A 209 -2.81 -32.53 -0.97
N VAL A 210 -2.70 -31.73 -2.03
CA VAL A 210 -2.77 -32.21 -3.40
C VAL A 210 -1.60 -33.14 -3.71
N ALA A 211 -0.37 -32.77 -3.33
CA ALA A 211 0.81 -33.60 -3.54
C ALA A 211 0.67 -34.98 -2.89
N GLU A 212 0.30 -35.04 -1.60
CA GLU A 212 0.02 -36.29 -0.88
C GLU A 212 -1.10 -37.11 -1.56
N SER A 213 -2.14 -36.43 -2.05
CA SER A 213 -3.24 -37.09 -2.74
C SER A 213 -2.85 -37.69 -4.10
N VAL A 214 -1.82 -37.15 -4.76
CA VAL A 214 -1.36 -37.59 -6.09
C VAL A 214 -0.29 -38.67 -5.97
N THR A 215 0.68 -38.49 -5.07
CA THR A 215 1.80 -39.43 -4.90
C THR A 215 1.38 -40.76 -4.30
N GLY A 216 0.14 -40.87 -3.79
CA GLY A 216 -0.32 -42.04 -3.06
C GLY A 216 0.53 -42.28 -1.81
N GLY A 217 1.13 -41.20 -1.28
CA GLY A 217 1.86 -41.22 -0.02
C GLY A 217 0.99 -41.90 1.04
N PRO A 218 1.59 -42.70 1.95
CA PRO A 218 0.83 -43.34 2.99
C PRO A 218 0.13 -42.24 3.77
N ILE A 219 -1.20 -42.14 3.62
CA ILE A 219 -2.05 -41.34 4.48
C ILE A 219 -1.93 -42.02 5.84
N TYR A 220 -0.90 -41.60 6.59
CA TYR A 220 -0.57 -41.99 7.95
C TYR A 220 -1.00 -43.43 8.25
N ARG A 221 -0.26 -44.44 7.78
CA ARG A 221 -0.46 -45.81 8.30
C ARG A 221 -0.17 -45.71 9.81
N PRO A 222 -1.17 -45.87 10.69
CA PRO A 222 -0.92 -45.79 12.13
C PRO A 222 0.15 -46.84 12.43
N SER A 223 1.28 -46.38 12.94
CA SER A 223 2.50 -47.16 13.17
C SER A 223 2.37 -48.19 14.30
N GLY A 224 1.15 -48.67 14.58
CA GLY A 224 0.83 -49.60 15.66
C GLY A 224 0.42 -51.00 15.21
N GLU A 225 0.04 -51.21 13.95
CA GLU A 225 -0.22 -52.57 13.45
C GLU A 225 1.07 -53.11 12.83
N GLY A 226 1.92 -53.70 13.68
CA GLY A 226 2.87 -54.68 13.20
C GLY A 226 2.09 -55.78 12.44
N PRO A 227 2.69 -56.41 11.41
CA PRO A 227 2.06 -57.56 10.78
C PRO A 227 1.76 -58.57 11.88
N VAL A 228 0.47 -58.79 12.17
CA VAL A 228 0.05 -59.91 13.00
C VAL A 228 0.67 -61.14 12.33
N PRO A 229 1.55 -61.89 13.01
CA PRO A 229 2.18 -63.05 12.41
C PRO A 229 1.07 -63.99 11.97
N LEU A 230 0.93 -64.20 10.67
CA LEU A 230 0.05 -65.20 10.08
C LEU A 230 0.73 -66.57 10.26
N HIS A 231 0.87 -66.99 11.52
CA HIS A 231 1.36 -68.31 11.90
C HIS A 231 0.55 -68.71 13.14
N LEU A 232 -0.51 -69.50 12.92
CA LEU A 232 -1.19 -70.41 13.86
C LEU A 232 -2.66 -70.65 13.42
N LEU A 233 -2.86 -71.08 12.17
CA LEU A 233 -4.08 -71.78 11.76
C LEU A 233 -3.68 -72.85 10.73
N GLU A 234 -2.85 -73.80 11.16
CA GLU A 234 -2.80 -75.13 10.57
C GLU A 234 -2.99 -76.14 11.70
N ASP A 235 -3.88 -77.09 11.41
CA ASP A 235 -4.03 -78.43 12.00
C ASP A 235 -4.68 -78.57 13.38
N GLU A 236 -6.01 -78.74 13.39
CA GLU A 236 -6.66 -79.83 14.14
C GLU A 236 -7.86 -80.37 13.33
N GLU A 237 -7.57 -81.35 12.47
CA GLU A 237 -8.52 -82.42 12.16
C GLU A 237 -8.33 -83.52 13.22
N GLU A 238 -9.37 -83.82 14.00
CA GLU A 238 -9.55 -85.18 14.50
C GLU A 238 -11.04 -85.51 14.69
N GLU A 239 -11.44 -86.57 14.00
CA GLU A 239 -12.74 -87.23 14.08
C GLU A 239 -13.01 -87.82 15.47
N GLY A 240 -14.28 -87.80 15.91
CA GLY A 240 -14.65 -88.49 17.15
C GLY A 240 -16.14 -88.56 17.42
N ASN A 241 -16.79 -89.56 16.84
CA ASN A 241 -18.12 -90.06 17.21
C ASN A 241 -18.35 -90.13 18.73
N SER A 242 -19.51 -89.71 19.22
CA SER A 242 -20.50 -90.63 19.83
C SER A 242 -21.64 -89.90 20.53
N SER A 243 -22.82 -90.49 20.36
CA SER A 243 -24.07 -90.28 21.07
C SER A 243 -23.96 -90.22 22.60
N THR A 244 -24.72 -89.35 23.26
CA THR A 244 -25.78 -89.78 24.20
C THR A 244 -26.63 -88.61 24.71
N ALA A 245 -27.92 -88.92 24.89
CA ALA A 245 -28.94 -88.07 25.46
C ALA A 245 -28.75 -87.82 26.98
N ALA A 246 -29.26 -86.69 27.47
CA ALA A 246 -30.26 -86.59 28.54
C ALA A 246 -30.11 -85.30 29.38
N ASN A 247 -31.25 -84.60 29.52
CA ASN A 247 -31.73 -83.80 30.65
C ASN A 247 -30.75 -83.25 31.69
N GLY A 248 -30.78 -81.92 31.86
CA GLY A 248 -30.25 -81.25 33.04
C GLY A 248 -30.60 -79.77 33.08
N SER A 249 -31.81 -79.46 33.54
CA SER A 249 -32.26 -78.13 33.94
C SER A 249 -31.29 -77.46 34.93
N GLY A 250 -30.87 -76.22 34.68
CA GLY A 250 -30.04 -75.50 35.66
C GLY A 250 -29.53 -74.12 35.25
N ARG A 251 -30.42 -73.16 35.08
CA ARG A 251 -30.27 -71.76 35.55
C ARG A 251 -28.88 -71.11 35.35
N ARG A 252 -28.61 -70.54 34.17
CA ARG A 252 -27.60 -69.49 33.98
C ARG A 252 -28.28 -68.16 33.66
N GLY A 253 -27.91 -67.14 34.44
CA GLY A 253 -28.47 -65.79 34.35
C GLY A 253 -28.15 -65.12 33.02
N ASN A 254 -29.17 -64.44 32.50
CA ASN A 254 -29.09 -63.49 31.40
C ASN A 254 -28.11 -62.36 31.74
N LEU A 255 -26.97 -62.33 31.08
CA LEU A 255 -26.06 -61.18 31.04
C LEU A 255 -25.38 -61.08 29.66
N TYR A 256 -26.18 -61.23 28.60
CA TYR A 256 -25.80 -60.89 27.23
C TYR A 256 -27.01 -60.25 26.57
N GLY A 257 -27.11 -58.92 26.71
CA GLY A 257 -28.22 -58.12 26.21
C GLY A 257 -27.78 -56.70 25.92
N ALA A 258 -26.71 -56.55 25.12
CA ALA A 258 -26.33 -55.30 24.46
C ALA A 258 -25.37 -55.63 23.31
N GLY A 259 -25.84 -56.44 22.35
CA GLY A 259 -25.21 -56.53 21.03
C GLY A 259 -25.43 -55.21 20.30
N GLY A 260 -24.64 -54.19 20.64
CA GLY A 260 -24.59 -52.95 19.90
C GLY A 260 -24.15 -53.27 18.48
N HIS A 261 -25.03 -53.00 17.51
CA HIS A 261 -24.68 -52.93 16.10
C HIS A 261 -23.48 -51.99 15.93
N TYR A 262 -22.27 -52.55 15.88
CA TYR A 262 -21.12 -51.95 15.21
C TYR A 262 -21.35 -52.09 13.70
N GLY A 263 -22.42 -51.45 13.23
CA GLY A 263 -22.83 -51.37 11.85
C GLY A 263 -22.81 -49.91 11.44
N SER A 264 -21.63 -49.41 11.12
CA SER A 264 -21.47 -48.20 10.34
C SER A 264 -20.09 -48.24 9.73
N ASP A 265 -20.00 -48.91 8.58
CA ASP A 265 -18.91 -48.73 7.62
C ASP A 265 -18.85 -47.26 7.24
N SER A 266 -18.16 -46.45 8.04
CA SER A 266 -17.85 -45.07 7.68
C SER A 266 -16.83 -45.15 6.56
N VAL A 267 -17.34 -45.19 5.32
CA VAL A 267 -16.52 -45.09 4.11
C VAL A 267 -15.60 -43.88 4.30
N PRO A 268 -14.27 -44.06 4.22
CA PRO A 268 -13.35 -42.96 4.42
C PRO A 268 -13.69 -41.85 3.44
N PRO A 269 -13.64 -40.57 3.88
CA PRO A 269 -13.96 -39.45 3.00
C PRO A 269 -13.09 -39.54 1.75
N SER A 270 -13.72 -39.34 0.58
CA SER A 270 -12.98 -39.34 -0.69
C SER A 270 -11.88 -38.28 -0.66
N ARG A 271 -10.78 -38.49 -1.40
CA ARG A 271 -9.68 -37.50 -1.52
C ARG A 271 -10.20 -36.11 -1.93
N VAL A 272 -11.24 -36.08 -2.76
CA VAL A 272 -11.93 -34.85 -3.17
C VAL A 272 -12.58 -34.14 -1.99
N ALA A 273 -13.29 -34.85 -1.12
CA ALA A 273 -13.90 -34.27 0.07
C ALA A 273 -12.85 -33.68 1.04
N LEU A 274 -11.69 -34.34 1.15
CA LEU A 274 -10.57 -33.87 1.97
C LEU A 274 -9.99 -32.54 1.43
N VAL A 275 -9.73 -32.48 0.12
CA VAL A 275 -9.27 -31.26 -0.56
C VAL A 275 -10.30 -30.13 -0.43
N GLN A 276 -11.58 -30.41 -0.63
CA GLN A 276 -12.66 -29.42 -0.48
C GLN A 276 -12.76 -28.88 0.96
N ALA A 277 -12.65 -29.75 1.96
CA ALA A 277 -12.68 -29.33 3.37
C ALA A 277 -11.47 -28.43 3.71
N ALA A 278 -10.27 -28.78 3.22
CA ALA A 278 -9.08 -27.95 3.36
C ALA A 278 -9.24 -26.59 2.67
N PHE A 279 -9.78 -26.59 1.44
CA PHE A 279 -10.05 -25.38 0.67
C PHE A 279 -10.99 -24.42 1.41
N TRP A 280 -12.16 -24.88 1.85
CA TRP A 280 -13.15 -24.01 2.51
C TRP A 280 -12.66 -23.45 3.84
N ARG A 281 -11.93 -24.25 4.63
CA ARG A 281 -11.34 -23.78 5.90
C ARG A 281 -10.26 -22.73 5.65
N GLY A 282 -9.44 -22.95 4.62
CA GLY A 282 -8.40 -22.01 4.25
C GLY A 282 -8.95 -20.70 3.70
N ALA A 283 -9.98 -20.79 2.84
CA ALA A 283 -10.72 -19.62 2.37
C ALA A 283 -11.31 -18.82 3.53
N ALA A 284 -11.89 -19.47 4.54
CA ALA A 284 -12.39 -18.80 5.74
C ALA A 284 -11.28 -18.09 6.54
N HIS A 285 -10.11 -18.71 6.71
CA HIS A 285 -8.97 -18.06 7.37
C HIS A 285 -8.45 -16.84 6.60
N VAL A 286 -8.29 -16.97 5.28
CA VAL A 286 -7.87 -15.85 4.42
C VAL A 286 -8.90 -14.72 4.50
N LEU A 287 -10.20 -15.03 4.49
CA LEU A 287 -11.27 -14.03 4.62
C LEU A 287 -11.20 -13.29 5.97
N VAL A 288 -11.00 -14.00 7.08
CA VAL A 288 -10.85 -13.38 8.41
C VAL A 288 -9.62 -12.48 8.44
N SER A 289 -8.48 -12.94 7.91
CA SER A 289 -7.27 -12.11 7.80
C SER A 289 -7.49 -10.86 6.96
N LEU A 290 -8.22 -10.96 5.83
CA LEU A 290 -8.59 -9.82 4.99
C LEU A 290 -9.53 -8.84 5.71
N LEU A 291 -10.51 -9.34 6.49
CA LEU A 291 -11.38 -8.49 7.29
C LEU A 291 -10.57 -7.74 8.36
N LEU A 292 -9.63 -8.41 9.02
CA LEU A 292 -8.74 -7.79 9.99
C LEU A 292 -7.84 -6.73 9.33
N VAL A 293 -7.36 -6.96 8.11
CA VAL A 293 -6.65 -5.96 7.31
C VAL A 293 -7.53 -4.74 7.05
N ILE A 294 -8.79 -4.94 6.65
CA ILE A 294 -9.73 -3.85 6.40
C ILE A 294 -9.98 -3.05 7.69
N VAL A 295 -10.15 -3.73 8.83
CA VAL A 295 -10.34 -3.08 10.13
C VAL A 295 -9.08 -2.34 10.56
N ALA A 296 -7.90 -2.97 10.49
CA ALA A 296 -6.61 -2.37 10.85
C ALA A 296 -6.29 -1.15 9.98
N THR A 297 -6.49 -1.24 8.67
CA THR A 297 -6.27 -0.11 7.73
C THR A 297 -7.24 1.04 7.97
N LYS A 298 -8.49 0.77 8.37
CA LYS A 298 -9.46 1.82 8.73
C LYS A 298 -9.20 2.45 10.10
N THR A 299 -8.78 1.65 11.07
CA THR A 299 -8.60 2.10 12.48
C THR A 299 -7.25 2.76 12.72
N SER A 300 -6.20 2.35 12.00
CA SER A 300 -4.87 2.92 12.15
C SER A 300 -4.75 4.37 11.67
N GLY A 301 -5.81 4.93 11.05
CA GLY A 301 -6.01 6.37 10.91
C GLY A 301 -4.73 7.13 10.60
N TRP A 302 -3.99 6.68 9.57
CA TRP A 302 -2.72 7.26 9.11
C TRP A 302 -2.96 8.61 8.42
N LEU A 303 -3.77 9.46 9.04
CA LEU A 303 -3.89 10.84 8.69
C LEU A 303 -2.56 11.49 9.07
N PRO A 304 -1.86 12.16 8.14
CA PRO A 304 -0.75 13.00 8.52
C PRO A 304 -1.28 13.97 9.58
N ASN A 305 -0.70 13.93 10.78
CA ASN A 305 -1.15 14.79 11.84
C ASN A 305 -0.72 16.22 11.47
N LEU A 306 -1.61 16.95 10.79
CA LEU A 306 -1.38 18.32 10.33
C LEU A 306 -0.99 19.25 11.49
N SER A 307 -1.25 18.87 12.74
CA SER A 307 -0.76 19.61 13.91
C SER A 307 0.77 19.62 14.02
N GLN A 308 1.48 18.69 13.37
CA GLN A 308 2.95 18.61 13.38
C GLN A 308 3.63 19.68 12.51
N LEU A 309 2.89 20.36 11.62
CA LEU A 309 3.43 21.47 10.83
C LEU A 309 3.94 22.63 11.70
N GLY A 310 3.50 22.70 12.96
CA GLY A 310 3.74 23.84 13.84
C GLY A 310 3.17 25.14 13.26
N SER A 311 3.21 26.21 14.05
CA SER A 311 2.92 27.53 13.50
C SER A 311 4.01 27.92 12.51
N PRO A 312 3.68 28.46 11.32
CA PRO A 312 4.69 29.01 10.42
C PRO A 312 5.45 30.13 11.14
N PRO A 313 6.77 30.30 10.90
CA PRO A 313 7.51 31.40 11.51
C PRO A 313 6.90 32.75 11.10
N PRO A 314 6.79 33.73 12.02
CA PRO A 314 6.06 34.98 11.80
C PRO A 314 6.65 35.90 10.72
N SER A 315 7.90 35.67 10.28
CA SER A 315 8.55 36.38 9.18
C SER A 315 8.44 35.66 7.84
N ALA A 316 7.67 34.57 7.76
CA ALA A 316 7.59 33.74 6.58
C ALA A 316 6.76 34.40 5.48
N ARG A 317 7.22 34.23 4.25
CA ARG A 317 6.40 34.48 3.06
C ARG A 317 5.11 33.67 3.17
N PRO A 318 4.01 34.13 2.54
CA PRO A 318 2.80 33.35 2.41
C PRO A 318 3.14 31.96 1.85
N LEU A 319 2.51 30.92 2.39
CA LEU A 319 2.97 29.56 2.11
C LEU A 319 2.56 29.09 0.72
N LEU A 320 1.30 29.31 0.34
CA LEU A 320 0.72 28.77 -0.89
C LEU A 320 -0.02 29.85 -1.67
N ASP A 321 0.21 29.90 -2.97
CA ASP A 321 -0.64 30.55 -3.96
C ASP A 321 -1.23 29.49 -4.90
N ILE A 322 -2.49 29.67 -5.31
CA ILE A 322 -3.17 28.83 -6.30
C ILE A 322 -3.37 29.67 -7.55
N VAL A 323 -2.91 29.17 -8.70
CA VAL A 323 -3.01 29.86 -9.97
C VAL A 323 -3.70 28.96 -11.00
N LEU A 324 -4.85 29.42 -11.47
CA LEU A 324 -5.65 28.77 -12.49
C LEU A 324 -5.27 29.30 -13.87
N LEU A 325 -4.78 28.43 -14.74
CA LEU A 325 -4.45 28.72 -16.12
C LEU A 325 -5.70 28.56 -16.99
N THR A 326 -6.10 29.60 -17.72
CA THR A 326 -7.31 29.57 -18.56
C THR A 326 -7.05 30.05 -19.99
N SER A 327 -7.67 29.37 -20.96
CA SER A 327 -7.52 29.66 -22.39
C SER A 327 -8.86 29.56 -23.13
N PRO A 328 -9.02 30.28 -24.26
CA PRO A 328 -10.18 30.13 -25.14
C PRO A 328 -10.38 28.69 -25.60
N ARG A 329 -11.64 28.24 -25.69
CA ARG A 329 -12.00 26.91 -26.24
C ARG A 329 -12.84 27.09 -27.52
N PRO A 330 -12.41 26.56 -28.68
CA PRO A 330 -13.05 26.86 -29.97
C PRO A 330 -14.50 26.43 -30.15
N ARG A 331 -15.04 25.54 -29.31
CA ARG A 331 -16.33 24.87 -29.54
C ARG A 331 -17.42 25.18 -28.53
N ASP A 332 -17.12 25.94 -27.47
CA ASP A 332 -18.08 26.12 -26.37
C ASP A 332 -17.87 27.45 -25.62
N GLU A 333 -17.90 28.58 -26.32
CA GLU A 333 -17.73 29.91 -25.71
C GLU A 333 -18.71 30.16 -24.54
N LYS A 334 -19.91 29.58 -24.60
CA LYS A 334 -20.93 29.71 -23.54
C LYS A 334 -20.66 28.81 -22.33
N GLY A 335 -20.02 27.65 -22.51
CA GLY A 335 -19.69 26.72 -21.44
C GLY A 335 -18.39 27.03 -20.70
N ILE A 336 -17.47 27.81 -21.29
CA ILE A 336 -16.18 28.15 -20.64
C ILE A 336 -16.38 28.99 -19.39
N ALA A 337 -17.22 30.04 -19.42
CA ALA A 337 -17.39 30.91 -18.26
C ALA A 337 -17.95 30.15 -17.04
N PRO A 338 -19.02 29.35 -17.15
CA PRO A 338 -19.47 28.47 -16.05
C PRO A 338 -18.39 27.49 -15.57
N MET A 339 -17.58 26.92 -16.49
CA MET A 339 -16.51 26.00 -16.14
C MET A 339 -15.40 26.69 -15.34
N LEU A 340 -14.92 27.84 -15.80
CA LEU A 340 -13.91 28.64 -15.10
C LEU A 340 -14.43 29.12 -13.74
N ILE A 341 -15.69 29.55 -13.65
CA ILE A 341 -16.33 29.95 -12.38
C ILE A 341 -16.39 28.75 -11.44
N ASN A 342 -16.90 27.60 -11.88
CA ASN A 342 -17.02 26.40 -11.04
C ASN A 342 -15.65 25.89 -10.55
N THR A 343 -14.65 25.86 -11.42
CA THR A 343 -13.28 25.48 -11.03
C THR A 343 -12.71 26.47 -10.03
N THR A 344 -12.84 27.77 -10.28
CA THR A 344 -12.36 28.81 -9.36
C THR A 344 -13.06 28.74 -8.01
N ASP A 345 -14.37 28.58 -8.00
CA ASP A 345 -15.19 28.45 -6.81
C ASP A 345 -14.84 27.20 -6.00
N SER A 346 -14.50 26.09 -6.67
CA SER A 346 -14.07 24.88 -5.97
C SER A 346 -12.83 25.11 -5.10
N PHE A 347 -11.86 25.90 -5.57
CA PHE A 347 -10.68 26.26 -4.78
C PHE A 347 -11.00 27.37 -3.78
N PHE A 348 -11.64 28.45 -4.24
CA PHE A 348 -11.89 29.63 -3.44
C PHE A 348 -12.86 29.35 -2.29
N GLY A 349 -13.90 28.54 -2.53
CA GLY A 349 -14.88 28.09 -1.54
C GLY A 349 -14.34 27.09 -0.54
N ALA A 350 -13.40 26.22 -0.94
CA ALA A 350 -12.81 25.21 -0.05
C ALA A 350 -11.90 25.79 1.04
N ILE A 351 -11.41 27.02 0.87
CA ILE A 351 -10.58 27.68 1.88
C ILE A 351 -11.45 28.02 3.10
N SER A 352 -11.09 27.45 4.25
CA SER A 352 -11.74 27.70 5.54
C SER A 352 -10.69 28.04 6.61
N PRO A 353 -10.65 29.28 7.11
CA PRO A 353 -9.71 29.69 8.17
C PRO A 353 -9.88 28.91 9.48
N ALA A 354 -11.08 28.40 9.74
CA ALA A 354 -11.39 27.65 10.96
C ALA A 354 -10.96 26.18 10.89
N ALA A 355 -10.93 25.60 9.69
CA ALA A 355 -10.64 24.17 9.50
C ALA A 355 -9.22 23.92 8.95
N SER A 356 -8.60 24.91 8.31
CA SER A 356 -7.28 24.82 7.72
C SER A 356 -6.18 25.20 8.72
N PRO A 357 -5.11 24.41 8.84
CA PRO A 357 -3.90 24.82 9.54
C PRO A 357 -3.07 25.84 8.74
N LEU A 358 -3.38 26.02 7.45
CA LEU A 358 -2.65 26.93 6.57
C LEU A 358 -3.23 28.34 6.65
N ILE A 359 -2.36 29.34 6.55
CA ILE A 359 -2.80 30.71 6.26
C ILE A 359 -3.53 30.66 4.92
N ALA A 360 -4.71 31.30 4.86
CA ALA A 360 -5.58 31.29 3.69
C ALA A 360 -4.78 31.60 2.41
N PRO A 361 -4.71 30.66 1.46
CA PRO A 361 -3.96 30.86 0.23
C PRO A 361 -4.68 31.83 -0.69
N ARG A 362 -3.91 32.54 -1.50
CA ARG A 362 -4.49 33.42 -2.53
C ARG A 362 -4.83 32.60 -3.77
N VAL A 363 -6.04 32.77 -4.28
CA VAL A 363 -6.46 32.21 -5.57
C VAL A 363 -6.29 33.26 -6.66
N SER A 364 -5.71 32.86 -7.78
CA SER A 364 -5.47 33.71 -8.95
C SER A 364 -5.92 33.00 -10.22
N VAL A 365 -6.37 33.78 -11.21
CA VAL A 365 -6.68 33.30 -12.56
C VAL A 365 -5.79 34.03 -13.54
N PHE A 366 -5.07 33.28 -14.37
CA PHE A 366 -4.07 33.78 -15.30
C PHE A 366 -4.47 33.46 -16.74
N THR A 367 -4.29 34.43 -17.64
CA THR A 367 -4.42 34.23 -19.08
C THR A 367 -3.47 35.13 -19.86
N HIS A 368 -2.98 34.68 -21.02
CA HIS A 368 -2.26 35.55 -21.98
C HIS A 368 -3.15 36.08 -23.12
N PHE A 369 -4.43 35.70 -23.12
CA PHE A 369 -5.36 36.03 -24.20
C PHE A 369 -6.05 37.36 -23.95
N SER A 370 -6.26 38.12 -25.03
CA SER A 370 -6.97 39.40 -24.96
C SER A 370 -8.44 39.23 -24.54
N SER A 371 -9.08 40.32 -24.10
CA SER A 371 -10.54 40.32 -23.80
C SER A 371 -11.40 39.85 -24.98
N LYS A 372 -10.94 40.11 -26.22
CA LYS A 372 -11.65 39.70 -27.43
C LYS A 372 -11.54 38.20 -27.65
N GLU A 373 -10.39 37.61 -27.37
CA GLU A 373 -10.13 36.18 -27.56
C GLU A 373 -10.70 35.34 -26.43
N HIS A 374 -10.70 35.87 -25.20
CA HIS A 374 -11.16 35.16 -24.01
C HIS A 374 -12.19 35.94 -23.17
N PRO A 375 -13.41 36.18 -23.69
CA PRO A 375 -14.44 36.94 -22.98
C PRO A 375 -14.91 36.24 -21.68
N ALA A 376 -14.79 34.92 -21.60
CA ALA A 376 -15.15 34.16 -20.40
C ALA A 376 -14.29 34.53 -19.18
N PHE A 377 -13.05 34.98 -19.38
CA PHE A 377 -12.20 35.51 -18.32
C PHE A 377 -12.83 36.75 -17.66
N ASP A 378 -13.33 37.69 -18.48
CA ASP A 378 -13.92 38.94 -17.97
C ASP A 378 -15.26 38.69 -17.26
N VAL A 379 -16.04 37.71 -17.74
CA VAL A 379 -17.28 37.26 -17.08
C VAL A 379 -16.97 36.65 -15.70
N ALA A 380 -15.99 35.75 -15.61
CA ALA A 380 -15.58 35.16 -14.33
C ALA A 380 -15.01 36.22 -13.38
N LYS A 381 -14.22 37.17 -13.90
CA LYS A 381 -13.71 38.30 -13.12
C LYS A 381 -14.83 39.11 -12.49
N ALA A 382 -15.82 39.52 -13.28
CA ALA A 382 -16.98 40.27 -12.79
C ALA A 382 -17.76 39.49 -11.71
N HIS A 383 -17.88 38.18 -11.87
CA HIS A 383 -18.51 37.31 -10.87
C HIS A 383 -17.79 37.36 -9.51
N PHE A 384 -16.47 37.13 -9.46
CA PHE A 384 -15.73 37.11 -8.19
C PHE A 384 -15.46 38.50 -7.61
N ASP A 385 -15.41 39.56 -8.42
CA ASP A 385 -15.37 40.93 -7.93
C ASP A 385 -16.63 41.27 -7.11
N ALA A 386 -17.78 40.69 -7.49
CA ALA A 386 -19.05 40.85 -6.78
C ALA A 386 -19.21 39.95 -5.54
N HIS A 387 -18.35 38.93 -5.37
CA HIS A 387 -18.43 37.96 -4.28
C HIS A 387 -17.10 37.85 -3.49
N PRO A 388 -16.63 38.92 -2.84
CA PRO A 388 -15.46 38.85 -1.98
C PRO A 388 -15.72 38.02 -0.72
N ARG A 389 -14.65 37.44 -0.16
CA ARG A 389 -14.66 36.64 1.08
C ARG A 389 -13.78 37.30 2.16
N PRO A 390 -14.23 38.38 2.80
CA PRO A 390 -13.42 39.14 3.76
C PRO A 390 -12.93 38.31 4.95
N GLU A 391 -13.62 37.22 5.29
CA GLU A 391 -13.22 36.28 6.34
C GLU A 391 -11.89 35.56 6.06
N LEU A 392 -11.42 35.53 4.80
CA LEU A 392 -10.13 34.95 4.42
C LEU A 392 -8.94 35.89 4.67
N GLY A 393 -9.19 37.11 5.16
CA GLY A 393 -8.17 38.14 5.35
C GLY A 393 -7.81 38.88 4.07
N GLU A 394 -7.12 40.02 4.20
CA GLU A 394 -6.90 40.98 3.12
C GLU A 394 -6.35 40.32 1.84
N ARG A 395 -5.30 39.51 1.97
CA ARG A 395 -4.60 38.84 0.86
C ARG A 395 -5.48 37.86 0.08
N ALA A 396 -6.31 37.08 0.79
CA ALA A 396 -7.08 35.98 0.21
C ALA A 396 -8.56 36.33 0.06
N SER A 397 -8.98 37.55 0.41
CA SER A 397 -10.38 37.98 0.35
C SER A 397 -10.97 38.10 -1.05
N LYS A 398 -10.13 38.11 -2.09
CA LYS A 398 -10.53 38.25 -3.50
C LYS A 398 -9.73 37.33 -4.39
N VAL A 399 -10.37 36.84 -5.45
CA VAL A 399 -9.69 36.15 -6.54
C VAL A 399 -8.95 37.18 -7.39
N VAL A 400 -7.67 36.96 -7.65
CA VAL A 400 -6.84 37.88 -8.46
C VAL A 400 -6.84 37.45 -9.91
N PHE A 401 -7.46 38.25 -10.78
CA PHE A 401 -7.45 38.05 -12.22
C PHE A 401 -6.29 38.81 -12.86
N TYR A 402 -5.39 38.11 -13.54
CA TYR A 402 -4.26 38.70 -14.27
C TYR A 402 -4.30 38.28 -15.73
N ARG A 403 -4.25 39.29 -16.61
CA ARG A 403 -4.11 39.13 -18.04
C ARG A 403 -2.72 39.62 -18.44
N ASP A 404 -1.91 38.73 -18.95
CA ASP A 404 -0.61 39.09 -19.50
C ASP A 404 -0.78 39.88 -20.79
N SER A 405 -0.03 40.98 -20.91
CA SER A 405 -0.04 41.88 -22.07
C SER A 405 1.32 41.95 -22.75
N ASP A 406 2.28 41.14 -22.31
CA ASP A 406 3.62 41.11 -22.86
C ASP A 406 3.60 40.59 -24.32
N SER A 407 4.46 41.17 -25.15
CA SER A 407 4.58 40.80 -26.57
C SER A 407 5.71 39.79 -26.74
N HIS A 408 5.41 38.65 -27.37
CA HIS A 408 6.36 37.55 -27.59
C HIS A 408 6.60 37.32 -29.09
N ALA A 409 7.26 38.28 -29.75
CA ALA A 409 7.45 38.25 -31.21
C ALA A 409 8.34 37.09 -31.70
N ASP A 410 9.19 36.56 -30.82
CA ASP A 410 10.18 35.51 -31.07
C ASP A 410 9.71 34.10 -30.68
N VAL A 411 8.49 33.96 -30.14
CA VAL A 411 7.99 32.71 -29.58
C VAL A 411 6.65 32.33 -30.18
N ARG A 412 6.47 31.05 -30.50
CA ARG A 412 5.17 30.55 -30.95
C ARG A 412 4.17 30.62 -29.80
N LEU A 413 3.08 31.37 -29.99
CA LEU A 413 1.91 31.31 -29.11
C LEU A 413 1.43 29.86 -28.98
N GLY A 414 1.41 29.35 -27.75
CA GLY A 414 1.15 27.96 -27.47
C GLY A 414 1.21 27.66 -25.98
N HIS A 415 0.92 26.41 -25.61
CA HIS A 415 0.83 26.00 -24.21
C HIS A 415 2.15 26.21 -23.45
N HIS A 416 3.30 25.95 -24.08
CA HIS A 416 4.60 26.17 -23.44
C HIS A 416 4.82 27.63 -23.02
N LEU A 417 4.59 28.58 -23.93
CA LEU A 417 4.72 30.00 -23.62
C LEU A 417 3.70 30.42 -22.57
N HIS A 418 2.45 29.97 -22.70
CA HIS A 418 1.38 30.32 -21.77
C HIS A 418 1.69 29.90 -20.33
N LEU A 419 2.21 28.69 -20.14
CA LEU A 419 2.65 28.21 -18.83
C LEU A 419 3.93 28.91 -18.37
N ALA A 420 4.87 29.21 -19.27
CA ALA A 420 6.09 29.95 -18.93
C ALA A 420 5.78 31.34 -18.33
N GLU A 421 4.89 32.11 -18.97
CA GLU A 421 4.49 33.43 -18.48
C GLU A 421 3.74 33.37 -17.15
N LEU A 422 2.87 32.36 -16.97
CA LEU A 422 2.23 32.12 -15.68
C LEU A 422 3.27 31.93 -14.58
N LEU A 423 4.27 31.07 -14.82
CA LEU A 423 5.31 30.81 -13.83
C LEU A 423 6.09 32.08 -13.54
N ARG A 424 6.54 32.81 -14.58
CA ARG A 424 7.24 34.10 -14.44
C ARG A 424 6.49 35.07 -13.54
N TRP A 425 5.25 35.38 -13.92
CA TRP A 425 4.39 36.29 -13.17
C TRP A 425 4.20 35.84 -11.72
N SER A 426 3.99 34.54 -11.50
CA SER A 426 3.74 33.97 -10.17
C SER A 426 4.92 34.15 -9.22
N TRP A 427 6.16 34.04 -9.70
CA TRP A 427 7.37 34.15 -8.87
C TRP A 427 7.96 35.57 -8.81
N GLU A 428 7.71 36.42 -9.80
CA GLU A 428 8.19 37.82 -9.82
C GLU A 428 7.29 38.78 -9.03
N ARG A 429 5.98 38.50 -8.94
CA ARG A 429 5.03 39.42 -8.28
C ARG A 429 5.33 39.66 -6.81
N GLU A 430 5.00 40.85 -6.33
CA GLU A 430 5.13 41.21 -4.91
C GLU A 430 4.28 40.28 -4.02
N GLY A 431 4.83 39.92 -2.87
CA GLY A 431 4.19 38.99 -1.94
C GLY A 431 4.00 37.58 -2.52
N SER A 432 4.80 37.15 -3.49
CA SER A 432 4.78 35.80 -4.04
C SER A 432 5.01 34.73 -2.96
N SER A 433 4.21 33.67 -3.00
CA SER A 433 4.26 32.57 -2.02
C SER A 433 5.49 31.68 -2.19
N GLU A 434 5.76 30.86 -1.17
CA GLU A 434 6.82 29.85 -1.20
C GLU A 434 6.49 28.70 -2.18
N TRP A 435 5.23 28.28 -2.21
CA TRP A 435 4.68 27.27 -3.10
C TRP A 435 3.62 27.87 -4.01
N VAL A 436 3.60 27.42 -5.26
CA VAL A 436 2.56 27.74 -6.23
C VAL A 436 1.94 26.45 -6.74
N LEU A 437 0.64 26.29 -6.53
CA LEU A 437 -0.17 25.25 -7.16
C LEU A 437 -0.72 25.79 -8.48
N VAL A 438 -0.36 25.15 -9.57
CA VAL A 438 -0.88 25.42 -10.92
C VAL A 438 -1.96 24.41 -11.25
N ALA A 439 -3.13 24.87 -11.68
CA ALA A 439 -4.20 24.03 -12.20
C ALA A 439 -4.81 24.65 -13.47
N GLU A 440 -5.34 23.82 -14.36
CA GLU A 440 -6.13 24.28 -15.50
C GLU A 440 -7.57 24.59 -15.07
N ASP A 441 -8.27 25.40 -15.87
CA ASP A 441 -9.62 25.89 -15.60
C ASP A 441 -10.75 24.84 -15.66
N ASP A 442 -10.42 23.58 -15.91
CA ASP A 442 -11.35 22.43 -15.91
C ASP A 442 -10.96 21.31 -14.96
N PHE A 443 -10.17 21.62 -13.94
CA PHE A 443 -9.81 20.72 -12.84
C PHE A 443 -10.27 21.25 -11.47
N PRO A 444 -11.59 21.27 -11.21
CA PRO A 444 -12.08 21.60 -9.87
C PRO A 444 -11.52 20.64 -8.82
N VAL A 445 -11.23 21.16 -7.63
CA VAL A 445 -10.86 20.36 -6.46
C VAL A 445 -12.05 19.52 -6.01
N CYS A 446 -11.78 18.31 -5.52
CA CYS A 446 -12.79 17.34 -5.16
C CYS A 446 -13.45 17.62 -3.79
N GLY A 447 -14.01 18.81 -3.60
CA GLY A 447 -14.60 19.24 -2.32
C GLY A 447 -13.59 19.18 -1.15
N ASP A 448 -14.11 19.07 0.06
CA ASP A 448 -13.31 19.17 1.29
C ASP A 448 -12.19 18.13 1.35
N TRP A 449 -12.45 16.87 0.98
CA TRP A 449 -11.42 15.83 1.04
C TRP A 449 -10.27 16.09 0.05
N GLY A 450 -10.58 16.61 -1.14
CA GLY A 450 -9.57 17.02 -2.12
C GLY A 450 -8.71 18.16 -1.58
N TRP A 451 -9.36 19.15 -0.96
CA TRP A 451 -8.67 20.27 -0.31
C TRP A 451 -7.74 19.81 0.82
N ARG A 452 -8.23 18.95 1.73
CA ARG A 452 -7.42 18.38 2.82
C ARG A 452 -6.22 17.59 2.31
N GLY A 453 -6.37 16.89 1.19
CA GLY A 453 -5.24 16.23 0.54
C GLY A 453 -4.19 17.22 0.02
N ILE A 454 -4.61 18.37 -0.54
CA ILE A 454 -3.69 19.43 -0.98
C ILE A 454 -2.92 19.98 0.23
N GLU A 455 -3.62 20.24 1.34
CA GLU A 455 -2.98 20.65 2.59
C GLU A 455 -1.98 19.62 3.10
N GLY A 456 -2.32 18.32 3.03
CA GLY A 456 -1.42 17.23 3.40
C GLY A 456 -0.16 17.16 2.53
N VAL A 457 -0.28 17.39 1.22
CA VAL A 457 0.89 17.44 0.32
C VAL A 457 1.78 18.65 0.61
N ILE A 458 1.20 19.82 0.85
CA ILE A 458 1.95 21.03 1.26
C ILE A 458 2.62 20.81 2.62
N ALA A 459 1.93 20.15 3.55
CA ALA A 459 2.47 19.81 4.86
C ALA A 459 3.74 18.96 4.73
N GLU A 460 3.67 17.92 3.91
CA GLU A 460 4.79 17.01 3.69
C GLU A 460 5.96 17.70 2.97
N LEU A 461 5.68 18.57 2.00
CA LEU A 461 6.69 19.39 1.33
C LEU A 461 7.44 20.28 2.32
N GLU A 462 6.72 20.96 3.21
CA GLU A 462 7.34 21.79 4.26
C GLU A 462 8.11 20.99 5.30
N LEU A 463 7.54 19.86 5.75
CA LEU A 463 8.17 18.99 6.73
C LEU A 463 9.54 18.50 6.23
N GLN A 464 9.65 18.17 4.94
CA GLN A 464 10.92 17.76 4.35
C GLN A 464 11.84 18.94 4.04
N ARG A 465 11.31 20.12 3.71
CA ARG A 465 12.12 21.29 3.38
C ARG A 465 12.79 21.93 4.59
N ARG A 466 12.10 22.04 5.73
CA ARG A 466 12.59 22.80 6.90
C ARG A 466 13.94 22.34 7.44
N PRO A 467 14.19 21.03 7.66
CA PRO A 467 15.51 20.57 8.13
C PRO A 467 16.65 21.01 7.22
N TRP A 468 16.42 21.08 5.90
CA TRP A 468 17.41 21.54 4.94
C TRP A 468 17.67 23.04 4.99
N VAL A 469 16.63 23.84 5.24
CA VAL A 469 16.77 25.29 5.43
C VAL A 469 17.61 25.55 6.68
N ASP A 470 17.34 24.84 7.78
CA ASP A 470 18.05 24.98 9.04
C ASP A 470 19.52 24.49 8.95
N LEU A 471 19.75 23.37 8.27
CA LEU A 471 21.10 22.85 7.98
C LEU A 471 21.91 23.83 7.12
N ARG A 472 21.28 24.46 6.14
CA ARG A 472 21.94 25.46 5.27
C ARG A 472 22.24 26.74 6.03
N ALA A 473 21.30 27.19 6.86
CA ALA A 473 21.48 28.39 7.68
C ALA A 473 22.58 28.21 8.74
N SER A 474 22.74 26.99 9.29
CA SER A 474 23.79 26.67 10.26
C SER A 474 25.17 26.41 9.65
N GLY A 475 25.30 26.38 8.32
CA GLY A 475 26.55 26.02 7.64
C GLY A 475 26.91 24.53 7.72
N ALA A 476 26.10 23.70 8.39
CA ALA A 476 26.30 22.26 8.55
C ALA A 476 25.93 21.43 7.30
N ALA A 477 25.65 22.09 6.17
CA ALA A 477 25.29 21.42 4.93
C ALA A 477 26.50 20.76 4.21
N GLU A 478 27.73 21.05 4.63
CA GLU A 478 28.93 20.38 4.10
C GLU A 478 28.92 18.90 4.48
N GLY A 479 28.71 18.03 3.48
CA GLY A 479 28.71 16.57 3.65
C GLY A 479 27.33 15.91 3.71
N VAL A 480 26.24 16.68 3.69
CA VAL A 480 24.89 16.11 3.53
C VAL A 480 24.71 15.65 2.08
N SER A 481 24.18 14.42 1.89
CA SER A 481 23.93 13.78 0.59
C SER A 481 23.40 14.76 -0.46
N HIS A 482 23.83 14.62 -1.72
CA HIS A 482 23.41 15.51 -2.82
C HIS A 482 21.90 15.52 -3.12
N ALA A 483 21.14 14.55 -2.60
CA ALA A 483 19.69 14.49 -2.73
C ALA A 483 19.04 15.54 -1.80
N GLY A 484 18.81 16.74 -2.33
CA GLY A 484 18.08 17.80 -1.64
C GLY A 484 16.60 17.43 -1.38
N PRO A 485 15.86 18.26 -0.62
CA PRO A 485 14.46 17.99 -0.33
C PRO A 485 13.62 18.07 -1.62
N PRO A 486 12.44 17.43 -1.66
CA PRO A 486 11.50 17.62 -2.74
C PRO A 486 11.09 19.08 -2.84
N LEU A 487 11.23 19.64 -4.04
CA LEU A 487 10.86 21.01 -4.38
C LEU A 487 9.57 21.06 -5.22
N ALA A 488 8.85 19.95 -5.28
CA ALA A 488 7.71 19.79 -6.13
C ALA A 488 6.71 18.77 -5.59
N GLY A 489 5.44 19.05 -5.80
CA GLY A 489 4.34 18.12 -5.54
C GLY A 489 3.40 18.00 -6.73
N TRP A 490 2.62 16.91 -6.82
CA TRP A 490 1.61 16.74 -7.85
C TRP A 490 0.36 16.06 -7.29
N VAL A 491 -0.79 16.72 -7.45
CA VAL A 491 -2.08 16.29 -6.84
C VAL A 491 -3.19 16.00 -7.87
N GLY A 492 -2.88 16.14 -9.15
CA GLY A 492 -3.84 16.12 -10.25
C GLY A 492 -3.48 15.14 -11.37
N ALA A 493 -3.74 15.55 -12.61
CA ALA A 493 -3.34 14.85 -13.81
C ALA A 493 -3.02 15.85 -14.92
N GLY A 494 -2.25 15.43 -15.93
CA GLY A 494 -1.76 16.33 -16.98
C GLY A 494 -1.01 17.55 -16.40
N GLY A 495 -1.29 18.73 -16.93
CA GLY A 495 -0.75 20.01 -16.46
C GLY A 495 -1.36 20.53 -15.16
N SER A 496 -2.35 19.85 -14.61
CA SER A 496 -3.10 20.32 -13.44
C SER A 496 -2.61 19.71 -12.13
N GLY A 497 -2.64 20.53 -11.08
CA GLY A 497 -2.25 20.17 -9.73
C GLY A 497 -0.74 20.12 -9.52
N LEU A 498 0.04 20.81 -10.35
CA LEU A 498 1.49 20.92 -10.20
C LEU A 498 1.79 21.91 -9.08
N ILE A 499 2.48 21.48 -8.04
CA ILE A 499 2.91 22.32 -6.92
C ILE A 499 4.42 22.54 -7.07
N LEU A 500 4.82 23.80 -7.24
CA LEU A 500 6.20 24.17 -7.51
C LEU A 500 6.73 25.04 -6.38
N HIS A 501 7.91 24.69 -5.86
CA HIS A 501 8.65 25.58 -4.98
C HIS A 501 9.12 26.80 -5.78
N ARG A 502 9.19 27.95 -5.12
CA ARG A 502 9.63 29.21 -5.76
C ARG A 502 10.98 29.12 -6.46
N SER A 503 11.94 28.39 -5.91
CA SER A 503 13.26 28.23 -6.53
C SER A 503 13.25 27.38 -7.81
N LEU A 504 12.20 26.59 -8.05
CA LEU A 504 12.06 25.74 -9.24
C LEU A 504 11.40 26.51 -10.39
N MET A 505 10.53 27.48 -10.10
CA MET A 505 9.75 28.20 -11.10
C MET A 505 10.60 28.92 -12.17
N PRO A 506 11.67 29.67 -11.85
CA PRO A 506 12.51 30.31 -12.88
C PRO A 506 13.23 29.31 -13.79
N ILE A 507 13.49 28.09 -13.30
CA ILE A 507 14.14 27.04 -14.09
C ILE A 507 13.13 26.43 -15.06
N ALA A 508 11.95 26.07 -14.56
CA ALA A 508 10.86 25.53 -15.36
C ALA A 508 10.38 26.53 -16.42
N GLU A 509 10.28 27.81 -16.08
CA GLU A 509 9.95 28.90 -16.99
C GLU A 509 10.92 29.01 -18.16
N ARG A 510 12.24 29.07 -17.88
CA ARG A 510 13.27 29.09 -18.93
C ARG A 510 13.22 27.85 -19.81
N LEU A 511 13.01 26.66 -19.22
CA LEU A 511 12.87 25.42 -19.98
C LEU A 511 11.68 25.51 -20.94
N LEU A 512 10.51 25.92 -20.46
CA LEU A 512 9.32 26.06 -21.31
C LEU A 512 9.53 27.06 -22.45
N ARG A 513 10.20 28.20 -22.21
CA ARG A 513 10.58 29.14 -23.28
C ARG A 513 11.50 28.52 -24.32
N LEU A 514 12.46 27.70 -23.90
CA LEU A 514 13.34 26.98 -24.83
C LEU A 514 12.56 25.99 -25.72
N TYR A 515 11.50 25.37 -25.19
CA TYR A 515 10.60 24.54 -26.01
C TYR A 515 9.71 25.38 -26.93
N ALA A 516 9.31 26.57 -26.50
CA ALA A 516 8.45 27.46 -27.27
C ALA A 516 9.18 28.19 -28.43
N THR A 517 10.50 28.41 -28.31
CA THR A 517 11.36 29.03 -29.34
C THR A 517 11.90 28.03 -30.38
N SER A 518 11.70 26.73 -30.18
CA SER A 518 12.31 25.72 -31.06
C SER A 518 11.64 25.72 -32.44
N ASP A 519 12.21 26.46 -33.38
CA ASP A 519 11.89 26.53 -34.82
C ASP A 519 12.09 25.17 -35.52
N GLY A 520 11.37 24.12 -35.11
CA GLY A 520 11.27 22.81 -35.79
C GLY A 520 12.58 22.05 -36.09
N ARG A 521 13.76 22.58 -35.74
CA ARG A 521 15.08 22.08 -36.16
C ARG A 521 15.80 21.26 -35.09
N ARG A 522 15.22 21.08 -33.90
CA ARG A 522 15.76 20.18 -32.89
C ARG A 522 15.18 18.76 -33.07
N PRO A 523 16.00 17.71 -32.96
CA PRO A 523 15.59 16.31 -33.12
C PRO A 523 14.81 15.73 -31.93
N LEU A 524 14.45 16.54 -30.93
CA LEU A 524 13.65 16.09 -29.79
C LEU A 524 12.18 16.23 -30.16
N ALA A 525 11.43 15.11 -30.16
CA ALA A 525 9.99 15.14 -30.28
C ALA A 525 9.43 16.14 -29.24
N PRO A 526 8.56 17.10 -29.65
CA PRO A 526 8.10 18.13 -28.75
C PRO A 526 7.31 17.51 -27.60
N LEU A 527 7.88 17.53 -26.41
CA LEU A 527 7.17 17.13 -25.19
C LEU A 527 6.09 18.19 -24.89
N PRO A 528 4.86 17.77 -24.56
CA PRO A 528 3.86 18.64 -23.95
C PRO A 528 4.42 19.47 -22.78
N ALA A 529 3.91 20.69 -22.60
CA ALA A 529 4.41 21.63 -21.59
C ALA A 529 4.37 21.06 -20.17
N ASP A 530 3.30 20.34 -19.83
CA ASP A 530 3.14 19.65 -18.56
C ASP A 530 4.20 18.56 -18.35
N LEU A 531 4.51 17.75 -19.38
CA LEU A 531 5.57 16.74 -19.29
C LEU A 531 6.95 17.37 -19.10
N VAL A 532 7.23 18.53 -19.72
CA VAL A 532 8.48 19.26 -19.49
C VAL A 532 8.61 19.67 -18.01
N VAL A 533 7.54 20.20 -17.43
CA VAL A 533 7.53 20.60 -16.01
C VAL A 533 7.60 19.39 -15.09
N GLN A 534 6.86 18.31 -15.37
CA GLN A 534 6.90 17.08 -14.57
C GLN A 534 8.29 16.42 -14.59
N GLN A 535 8.97 16.37 -15.75
CA GLN A 535 10.36 15.87 -15.83
C GLN A 535 11.35 16.78 -15.10
N CYS A 536 11.08 18.08 -15.06
CA CYS A 536 11.85 19.01 -14.24
C CYS A 536 11.63 18.74 -12.75
N MET A 537 10.38 18.55 -12.33
CA MET A 537 9.99 18.25 -10.94
C MET A 537 10.57 16.93 -10.44
N SER A 538 10.65 15.90 -11.28
CA SER A 538 11.24 14.60 -10.93
C SER A 538 12.77 14.59 -10.91
N GLY A 539 13.41 15.65 -11.40
CA GLY A 539 14.86 15.72 -11.55
C GLY A 539 15.40 14.90 -12.74
N GLU A 540 14.54 14.43 -13.65
CA GLU A 540 14.95 13.80 -14.90
C GLU A 540 15.72 14.77 -15.80
N ILE A 541 15.35 16.06 -15.77
CA ILE A 541 16.10 17.14 -16.40
C ILE A 541 17.18 17.63 -15.43
N SER A 542 18.45 17.43 -15.80
CA SER A 542 19.61 17.78 -14.94
C SER A 542 19.65 19.23 -14.47
N LEU A 543 19.12 20.17 -15.27
CA LEU A 543 19.01 21.58 -14.92
C LEU A 543 18.12 21.85 -13.70
N CYS A 544 17.18 20.94 -13.39
CA CYS A 544 16.24 21.09 -12.28
C CYS A 544 16.76 20.51 -10.95
N GLY A 545 17.96 19.92 -10.99
CA GLY A 545 18.59 19.22 -9.87
C GLY A 545 18.25 17.74 -9.88
N LYS A 546 19.29 16.89 -9.84
CA LYS A 546 19.13 15.44 -9.73
C LYS A 546 18.58 15.06 -8.36
N ASP A 547 17.86 13.95 -8.31
CA ASP A 547 17.50 13.21 -7.09
C ASP A 547 16.67 14.01 -6.05
N ARG A 548 15.96 15.05 -6.47
CA ARG A 548 15.11 15.85 -5.56
C ARG A 548 13.79 15.16 -5.21
N GLY A 549 13.35 14.22 -6.03
CA GLY A 549 12.07 13.54 -5.85
C GLY A 549 10.86 14.49 -5.91
N MET A 550 9.67 13.90 -5.89
CA MET A 550 8.40 14.62 -5.96
C MET A 550 7.40 14.01 -4.96
N ILE A 551 6.59 14.85 -4.33
CA ILE A 551 5.51 14.39 -3.46
C ILE A 551 4.21 14.27 -4.28
N ILE A 552 3.47 13.17 -4.13
CA ILE A 552 2.15 13.02 -4.74
C ILE A 552 1.09 12.72 -3.70
N SER A 553 -0.16 13.03 -4.02
CA SER A 553 -1.32 12.47 -3.32
C SER A 553 -1.55 11.01 -3.71
N SER A 554 -2.22 10.24 -2.86
CA SER A 554 -2.48 8.81 -3.13
C SER A 554 -3.47 8.65 -4.30
N ARG A 555 -4.40 9.59 -4.41
CA ARG A 555 -5.42 9.72 -5.46
C ARG A 555 -5.46 11.14 -6.01
N MET A 556 -6.05 11.29 -7.18
CA MET A 556 -6.31 12.60 -7.76
C MET A 556 -7.27 13.41 -6.90
N LEU A 557 -6.81 14.58 -6.45
CA LEU A 557 -7.54 15.51 -5.58
C LEU A 557 -8.36 16.53 -6.38
N MET A 558 -8.28 16.46 -7.70
CA MET A 558 -9.02 17.26 -8.67
C MET A 558 -9.56 16.36 -9.77
N GLY A 559 -10.71 16.71 -10.33
CA GLY A 559 -11.37 15.92 -11.37
C GLY A 559 -11.44 16.70 -12.67
N HIS A 560 -11.06 16.08 -13.78
CA HIS A 560 -11.18 16.69 -15.10
C HIS A 560 -12.66 16.77 -15.54
N VAL A 561 -13.21 17.97 -15.65
CA VAL A 561 -14.59 18.19 -16.14
C VAL A 561 -14.65 18.58 -17.62
N GLY A 562 -13.52 18.92 -18.22
CA GLY A 562 -13.40 19.38 -19.62
C GLY A 562 -13.18 18.28 -20.66
N SER A 563 -13.39 17.00 -20.33
CA SER A 563 -13.03 15.85 -21.18
C SER A 563 -13.60 15.86 -22.60
N GLY A 564 -14.78 16.47 -22.80
CA GLY A 564 -15.43 16.61 -24.10
C GLY A 564 -15.02 17.86 -24.89
N ASN A 565 -14.34 18.81 -24.23
CA ASN A 565 -14.01 20.14 -24.75
C ASN A 565 -12.53 20.48 -24.47
N SER A 566 -11.62 19.52 -24.70
CA SER A 566 -10.19 19.80 -24.59
C SER A 566 -9.80 20.90 -25.58
N ALA A 567 -8.96 21.86 -25.15
CA ALA A 567 -8.43 22.91 -26.01
C ALA A 567 -7.67 22.35 -27.23
N LEU A 568 -7.19 21.11 -27.15
CA LEU A 568 -6.50 20.39 -28.23
C LEU A 568 -7.44 19.56 -29.13
N GLY A 569 -8.75 19.60 -28.90
CA GLY A 569 -9.75 18.89 -29.73
C GLY A 569 -9.81 17.37 -29.56
N HIS A 570 -9.12 16.82 -28.54
CA HIS A 570 -9.19 15.39 -28.23
C HIS A 570 -10.37 15.08 -27.30
N ASN A 571 -11.29 14.23 -27.78
CA ASN A 571 -12.37 13.68 -26.94
C ASN A 571 -11.79 12.58 -26.05
N THR A 572 -11.53 12.90 -24.78
CA THR A 572 -11.21 11.87 -23.78
C THR A 572 -12.51 11.29 -23.24
N PRO A 573 -12.59 9.97 -22.96
CA PRO A 573 -13.78 9.37 -22.35
C PRO A 573 -14.06 10.08 -21.02
N GLY A 574 -15.24 10.72 -20.89
CA GLY A 574 -15.52 11.65 -19.79
C GLY A 574 -15.61 11.05 -18.40
N SER A 575 -15.36 9.76 -18.25
CA SER A 575 -15.21 9.08 -16.97
C SER A 575 -13.77 8.99 -16.45
N ARG A 576 -12.76 9.23 -17.30
CA ARG A 576 -11.35 9.14 -16.92
C ARG A 576 -10.89 10.40 -16.17
N TRP A 577 -9.90 10.23 -15.28
CA TRP A 577 -9.25 11.35 -14.57
C TRP A 577 -10.19 12.13 -13.64
N ARG A 578 -11.16 11.44 -13.05
CA ARG A 578 -12.05 12.04 -12.05
C ARG A 578 -11.42 11.99 -10.67
N CYS A 579 -12.06 12.69 -9.74
CA CYS A 579 -11.85 12.54 -8.31
C CYS A 579 -11.68 11.07 -7.89
N ARG A 580 -10.72 10.83 -6.99
CA ARG A 580 -10.40 9.50 -6.41
C ARG A 580 -9.72 8.50 -7.34
N TRP A 581 -9.44 8.87 -8.60
CA TRP A 581 -8.62 8.04 -9.47
C TRP A 581 -7.20 7.91 -8.92
N ARG A 582 -6.54 6.78 -9.22
CA ARG A 582 -5.12 6.59 -8.89
C ARG A 582 -4.29 7.71 -9.53
N HIS A 583 -3.38 8.30 -8.76
CA HIS A 583 -2.47 9.30 -9.28
C HIS A 583 -1.56 8.72 -10.39
N PRO A 584 -1.35 9.41 -11.54
CA PRO A 584 -0.59 8.88 -12.69
C PRO A 584 0.82 8.38 -12.31
N SER A 585 1.53 9.17 -11.51
CA SER A 585 2.92 8.93 -11.08
C SER A 585 3.10 7.89 -9.97
N HIS A 586 2.03 7.23 -9.57
CA HIS A 586 2.09 6.29 -8.47
C HIS A 586 3.02 5.10 -8.82
N GLY A 587 3.90 4.75 -7.89
CA GLY A 587 4.90 3.70 -8.05
C GLY A 587 6.22 4.16 -8.67
N LEU A 588 6.32 5.38 -9.22
CA LEU A 588 7.61 5.86 -9.75
C LEU A 588 8.66 5.97 -8.62
N PRO A 589 9.93 5.60 -8.88
CA PRO A 589 10.94 5.47 -7.83
C PRO A 589 11.33 6.81 -7.17
N TYR A 590 11.18 7.92 -7.89
CA TYR A 590 11.45 9.27 -7.39
C TYR A 590 10.23 9.92 -6.73
N VAL A 591 9.15 9.18 -6.50
CA VAL A 591 7.90 9.73 -5.97
C VAL A 591 7.65 9.24 -4.55
N LYS A 592 7.52 10.19 -3.63
CA LYS A 592 6.97 9.96 -2.30
C LYS A 592 5.47 10.20 -2.33
N MET A 593 4.70 9.26 -1.80
CA MET A 593 3.24 9.38 -1.74
C MET A 593 2.81 9.82 -0.34
N VAL A 594 1.86 10.75 -0.28
CA VAL A 594 1.15 11.19 0.92
C VAL A 594 -0.24 10.56 0.90
N LEU A 595 -0.62 9.99 2.03
CA LEU A 595 -1.94 9.39 2.23
C LEU A 595 -2.99 10.50 2.24
N ASP A 596 -4.02 10.34 1.42
CA ASP A 596 -5.13 11.29 1.41
C ASP A 596 -5.96 11.13 2.69
N VAL A 597 -6.48 12.26 3.19
CA VAL A 597 -7.28 12.38 4.41
C VAL A 597 -8.68 11.77 4.26
#